data_AF-A0A2K8Z7B0-F1
#
_entry.id   AF-A0A2K8Z7B0-F1
#
_cell.length_a   1.000
_cell.length_b   1.000
_cell.length_c   1.000
_cell.angle_alpha   90.00
_cell.angle_beta   90.00
_cell.angle_gamma   90.00
#
_symmetry.space_group_name_H-M   'P 1'
#
loop_
_entity.id
_entity.type
_entity.pdbx_description
1 polymer ?
#
loop_
_entity_poly.entity_id
_entity_poly.type
_entity_poly.pdbx_seq_one_letter_code
_entity_poly.pdbx_strand_id
1 'polypeptide(L)'
;MDNQPNIPRRSWLRLSVGLAAGTVGTAFTLTDADKDRCAVTPRQELGPFPTMQFRSQADHDVDLTQLTGQAGIATGEVIIVKGKILDTTCQPIVGAIVEIWQANHHGKYRHEYGDSGKSDPNFQGWAQAVTNANGEYQFKTILPGLYGHRARHIHYKVAKRGYHELVTQLYFDGEERNRTDEILNSFTHEEQMRLTGKLDKTTPTPTIEFTINLDKVQVGALPAKVLTDYTGEYVLQVKGTDYEQLLNKFLGGPYDKVTMQVEQQDGLLYLTTTKAPKAELFWKAKDQFDAASFYDTVLTFGRNAAGKVVSATFRARDGQELHGTRV
;
A
#
# COMPACT_ATOMS: atom_id res chain seq x y z
N MET A 1 20.27 73.95 -23.81
CA MET A 1 19.46 74.24 -22.61
C MET A 1 18.49 73.10 -22.43
N ASP A 2 18.47 72.57 -21.22
CA ASP A 2 17.85 71.34 -20.77
C ASP A 2 16.45 71.04 -21.30
N ASN A 3 16.23 69.77 -21.66
CA ASN A 3 15.28 68.93 -20.93
C ASN A 3 15.26 67.52 -21.54
N GLN A 4 15.86 66.54 -20.85
CA GLN A 4 15.55 65.14 -21.09
C GLN A 4 14.22 64.79 -20.40
N PRO A 5 13.24 64.20 -21.11
CA PRO A 5 12.09 63.57 -20.48
C PRO A 5 12.46 62.17 -19.97
N ASN A 6 12.12 61.94 -18.70
CA ASN A 6 12.22 60.70 -17.94
C ASN A 6 11.43 59.56 -18.63
N ILE A 7 12.12 58.50 -19.08
CA ILE A 7 11.47 57.28 -19.60
C ILE A 7 11.53 56.18 -18.51
N PRO A 8 10.39 55.61 -18.10
CA PRO A 8 10.30 54.62 -17.03
C PRO A 8 10.89 53.25 -17.44
N ARG A 9 11.53 52.57 -16.46
CA ARG A 9 12.25 51.27 -16.58
C ARG A 9 11.40 50.03 -16.95
N ARG A 10 10.20 50.20 -17.51
CA ARG A 10 9.32 49.10 -17.91
C ARG A 10 8.71 49.38 -19.28
N SER A 11 9.48 49.17 -20.33
CA SER A 11 8.98 48.85 -21.68
C SER A 11 10.17 48.73 -22.63
N TRP A 12 10.70 47.51 -22.78
CA TRP A 12 11.38 47.13 -24.01
C TRP A 12 10.78 45.80 -24.48
N LEU A 13 10.19 45.86 -25.66
CA LEU A 13 9.59 44.76 -26.38
C LEU A 13 10.66 43.77 -26.86
N ARG A 14 10.25 42.50 -26.86
CA ARG A 14 10.28 41.50 -27.95
C ARG A 14 11.57 41.30 -28.77
N LEU A 15 11.76 40.02 -29.07
CA LEU A 15 12.63 39.41 -30.10
C LEU A 15 14.12 39.32 -29.77
N SER A 16 14.48 38.19 -29.15
CA SER A 16 15.66 37.43 -29.56
C SER A 16 15.27 35.95 -29.59
N VAL A 17 14.81 35.51 -30.76
CA VAL A 17 14.90 34.12 -31.20
C VAL A 17 16.40 33.80 -31.21
N GLY A 18 16.84 33.03 -30.22
CA GLY A 18 18.20 32.52 -30.12
C GLY A 18 18.14 31.01 -30.04
N LEU A 19 18.49 30.36 -31.14
CA LEU A 19 18.77 28.92 -31.25
C LEU A 19 19.76 28.51 -30.15
N ALA A 20 19.27 27.86 -29.10
CA ALA A 20 20.10 27.02 -28.24
C ALA A 20 19.95 25.58 -28.73
N ALA A 21 21.02 25.08 -29.33
CA ALA A 21 21.15 23.72 -29.79
C ALA A 21 21.02 22.71 -28.64
N GLY A 22 20.21 21.67 -28.86
CA GLY A 22 20.55 20.32 -28.41
C GLY A 22 20.22 19.92 -26.98
N THR A 23 18.95 19.96 -26.59
CA THR A 23 18.26 18.82 -25.95
C THR A 23 16.78 18.91 -26.29
N VAL A 24 16.29 18.09 -27.22
CA VAL A 24 14.84 17.84 -27.31
C VAL A 24 14.50 16.95 -26.11
N GLY A 25 14.34 17.56 -24.95
CA GLY A 25 13.56 16.94 -23.89
C GLY A 25 12.13 16.95 -24.37
N THR A 26 11.64 15.83 -24.92
CA THR A 26 10.21 15.63 -25.13
C THR A 26 9.55 15.69 -23.76
N ALA A 27 9.06 16.88 -23.38
CA ALA A 27 8.10 17.00 -22.29
C ALA A 27 6.82 16.31 -22.78
N PHE A 28 6.69 15.02 -22.51
CA PHE A 28 5.45 14.29 -22.74
C PHE A 28 4.39 14.89 -21.82
N THR A 29 3.49 15.69 -22.39
CA THR A 29 2.28 16.10 -21.69
C THR A 29 1.33 14.91 -21.70
N LEU A 30 1.09 14.30 -20.53
CA LEU A 30 0.13 13.21 -20.39
C LEU A 30 -1.27 13.69 -20.80
N THR A 31 -1.97 12.90 -21.61
CA THR A 31 -3.39 13.11 -21.87
C THR A 31 -4.20 12.85 -20.59
N ASP A 32 -5.44 13.32 -20.51
CA ASP A 32 -6.28 13.01 -19.33
C ASP A 32 -6.57 11.51 -19.21
N ALA A 33 -6.64 10.79 -20.34
CA ALA A 33 -6.73 9.33 -20.36
C ALA A 33 -5.44 8.67 -19.83
N ASP A 34 -4.26 9.26 -20.10
CA ASP A 34 -3.02 8.79 -19.50
C ASP A 34 -2.95 9.11 -18.01
N LYS A 35 -3.35 10.31 -17.57
CA LYS A 35 -3.40 10.64 -16.14
C LYS A 35 -4.30 9.69 -15.37
N ASP A 36 -5.45 9.37 -15.95
CA ASP A 36 -6.34 8.35 -15.39
C ASP A 36 -5.62 7.00 -15.38
N ARG A 37 -5.12 6.49 -16.51
CA ARG A 37 -4.40 5.21 -16.56
C ARG A 37 -3.22 5.09 -15.58
N CYS A 38 -2.46 6.17 -15.37
CA CYS A 38 -1.29 6.22 -14.51
C CYS A 38 -1.59 6.68 -13.07
N ALA A 39 -2.87 6.90 -12.70
CA ALA A 39 -3.20 7.29 -11.33
C ALA A 39 -2.74 6.22 -10.33
N VAL A 40 -2.32 6.66 -9.15
CA VAL A 40 -1.78 5.80 -8.09
C VAL A 40 -2.78 4.70 -7.75
N THR A 41 -2.30 3.47 -7.65
CA THR A 41 -3.16 2.35 -7.24
C THR A 41 -3.63 2.57 -5.79
N PRO A 42 -4.92 2.41 -5.48
CA PRO A 42 -5.44 2.66 -4.13
C PRO A 42 -4.72 1.82 -3.07
N ARG A 43 -4.38 2.47 -1.95
CA ARG A 43 -3.82 1.80 -0.76
C ARG A 43 -4.94 1.10 0.00
N GLN A 44 -4.65 -0.09 0.50
CA GLN A 44 -5.56 -0.86 1.34
C GLN A 44 -4.84 -1.36 2.59
N GLU A 45 -5.63 -1.90 3.53
CA GLU A 45 -5.13 -2.51 4.75
C GLU A 45 -4.12 -3.64 4.48
N LEU A 46 -3.15 -3.79 5.38
CA LEU A 46 -2.10 -4.81 5.35
C LEU A 46 -2.55 -6.17 5.89
N GLY A 47 -3.72 -6.22 6.53
CA GLY A 47 -4.27 -7.43 7.14
C GLY A 47 -5.12 -8.27 6.17
N PRO A 48 -5.23 -9.60 6.38
CA PRO A 48 -4.44 -10.40 7.32
C PRO A 48 -2.95 -10.47 6.91
N PHE A 49 -2.04 -10.35 7.87
CA PHE A 49 -0.61 -10.28 7.59
C PHE A 49 -0.08 -11.60 7.02
N PRO A 50 0.89 -11.59 6.08
CA PRO A 50 1.69 -12.76 5.83
C PRO A 50 2.47 -13.05 7.12
N THR A 51 2.52 -14.30 7.53
CA THR A 51 3.30 -14.71 8.70
C THR A 51 4.76 -14.30 8.58
N MET A 52 5.30 -13.60 9.57
CA MET A 52 6.75 -13.36 9.65
C MET A 52 7.53 -14.67 9.81
N GLN A 53 6.94 -15.69 10.45
CA GLN A 53 7.57 -17.00 10.64
C GLN A 53 7.77 -17.82 9.36
N PHE A 54 6.95 -17.61 8.31
CA PHE A 54 7.11 -18.32 7.02
C PHE A 54 7.86 -17.48 5.97
N ARG A 55 8.34 -16.28 6.32
CA ARG A 55 9.18 -15.44 5.46
C ARG A 55 10.65 -15.90 5.38
N SER A 56 11.08 -16.84 6.22
CA SER A 56 12.43 -17.43 6.18
C SER A 56 12.62 -18.49 5.08
N GLN A 57 11.69 -18.57 4.12
CA GLN A 57 11.80 -19.42 2.94
C GLN A 57 12.84 -18.86 1.96
N ALA A 58 13.37 -19.69 1.07
CA ALA A 58 14.36 -19.25 0.09
C ALA A 58 13.83 -18.03 -0.69
N ASP A 59 14.58 -16.92 -0.62
CA ASP A 59 14.20 -15.66 -1.24
C ASP A 59 13.90 -15.87 -2.74
N HIS A 60 12.75 -15.36 -3.19
CA HIS A 60 12.30 -15.30 -4.59
C HIS A 60 11.59 -16.53 -5.20
N ASP A 61 10.98 -17.41 -4.42
CA ASP A 61 10.09 -18.44 -4.99
C ASP A 61 8.77 -17.82 -5.50
N VAL A 62 8.58 -17.85 -6.83
CA VAL A 62 7.41 -17.32 -7.52
C VAL A 62 6.35 -18.38 -7.86
N ASP A 63 6.57 -19.65 -7.49
CA ASP A 63 5.60 -20.74 -7.65
C ASP A 63 5.02 -21.18 -6.30
N LEU A 64 3.86 -20.63 -5.94
CA LEU A 64 3.17 -20.94 -4.68
C LEU A 64 2.51 -22.33 -4.68
N THR A 65 2.54 -23.06 -5.80
CA THR A 65 1.86 -24.36 -5.96
C THR A 65 2.65 -25.52 -5.37
N GLN A 66 3.90 -25.27 -4.98
CA GLN A 66 4.79 -26.28 -4.43
C GLN A 66 5.57 -25.68 -3.26
N LEU A 67 6.01 -26.54 -2.35
CA LEU A 67 6.86 -26.17 -1.23
C LEU A 67 8.14 -26.99 -1.31
N THR A 68 9.29 -26.32 -1.26
CA THR A 68 10.59 -27.00 -1.22
C THR A 68 10.62 -28.03 -0.09
N GLY A 69 10.95 -29.28 -0.42
CA GLY A 69 10.98 -30.40 0.53
C GLY A 69 9.66 -31.13 0.74
N GLN A 70 8.57 -30.72 0.08
CA GLN A 70 7.32 -31.48 0.02
C GLN A 70 7.13 -32.14 -1.35
N ALA A 71 6.63 -33.38 -1.36
CA ALA A 71 6.35 -34.12 -2.60
C ALA A 71 4.98 -33.77 -3.22
N GLY A 72 4.10 -33.11 -2.45
CA GLY A 72 2.75 -32.77 -2.90
C GLY A 72 2.68 -31.44 -3.65
N ILE A 73 1.59 -31.25 -4.37
CA ILE A 73 1.21 -29.98 -5.01
C ILE A 73 0.00 -29.38 -4.29
N ALA A 74 -0.09 -28.06 -4.28
CA ALA A 74 -1.25 -27.34 -3.78
C ALA A 74 -2.51 -27.74 -4.57
N THR A 75 -3.62 -27.88 -3.85
CA THR A 75 -4.92 -28.19 -4.45
C THR A 75 -5.62 -26.90 -4.87
N GLY A 76 -6.33 -26.94 -6.00
CA GLY A 76 -7.17 -25.85 -6.51
C GLY A 76 -6.91 -25.52 -7.99
N GLU A 77 -7.59 -24.50 -8.52
CA GLU A 77 -7.36 -24.01 -9.89
C GLU A 77 -6.03 -23.25 -9.94
N VAL A 78 -5.08 -23.73 -10.73
CA VAL A 78 -3.80 -23.05 -10.95
C VAL A 78 -4.03 -21.82 -11.83
N ILE A 79 -3.52 -20.68 -11.39
CA ILE A 79 -3.58 -19.41 -12.13
C ILE A 79 -2.20 -18.76 -12.23
N ILE A 80 -2.01 -17.96 -13.27
CA ILE A 80 -0.89 -17.03 -13.40
C ILE A 80 -1.38 -15.63 -13.02
N VAL A 81 -0.66 -14.99 -12.12
CA VAL A 81 -0.90 -13.60 -11.73
C VAL A 81 0.31 -12.79 -12.16
N LYS A 82 0.11 -11.84 -13.08
CA LYS A 82 1.21 -11.06 -13.66
C LYS A 82 0.81 -9.60 -13.80
N GLY A 83 1.79 -8.74 -14.06
CA GLY A 83 1.50 -7.32 -14.20
C GLY A 83 2.73 -6.47 -14.39
N LYS A 84 2.53 -5.16 -14.34
CA LYS A 84 3.60 -4.15 -14.38
C LYS A 84 3.54 -3.26 -13.15
N ILE A 85 4.71 -2.87 -12.67
CA ILE A 85 4.87 -1.78 -11.72
C ILE A 85 5.29 -0.54 -12.50
N LEU A 86 4.45 0.50 -12.48
CA LEU A 86 4.67 1.77 -13.17
C LEU A 86 4.76 2.92 -12.17
N ASP A 87 5.28 4.07 -12.60
CA ASP A 87 5.11 5.33 -11.87
C ASP A 87 3.87 6.11 -12.34
N THR A 88 3.60 7.25 -11.69
CA THR A 88 2.47 8.14 -12.05
C THR A 88 2.60 8.83 -13.41
N THR A 89 3.67 8.55 -14.15
CA THR A 89 3.88 8.95 -15.55
C THR A 89 3.86 7.77 -16.53
N CYS A 90 3.36 6.62 -16.07
CA CYS A 90 3.32 5.34 -16.78
C CYS A 90 4.69 4.81 -17.21
N GLN A 91 5.77 5.22 -16.55
CA GLN A 91 7.09 4.66 -16.81
C GLN A 91 7.31 3.38 -16.00
N PRO A 92 7.87 2.32 -16.60
CA PRO A 92 8.13 1.07 -15.89
C PRO A 92 9.15 1.25 -14.78
N ILE A 93 8.86 0.68 -13.61
CA ILE A 93 9.76 0.70 -12.45
C ILE A 93 10.54 -0.61 -12.41
N VAL A 94 11.81 -0.55 -12.73
CA VAL A 94 12.75 -1.69 -12.72
C VAL A 94 13.22 -1.98 -11.29
N GLY A 95 13.31 -3.25 -10.93
CA GLY A 95 13.83 -3.69 -9.63
C GLY A 95 12.97 -3.23 -8.45
N ALA A 96 11.66 -3.15 -8.63
CA ALA A 96 10.70 -3.07 -7.54
C ALA A 96 10.51 -4.47 -6.95
N ILE A 97 10.42 -4.56 -5.64
CA ILE A 97 10.10 -5.80 -4.92
C ILE A 97 8.59 -5.90 -4.84
N VAL A 98 8.03 -6.98 -5.36
CA VAL A 98 6.59 -7.29 -5.33
C VAL A 98 6.42 -8.52 -4.45
N GLU A 99 5.75 -8.37 -3.32
CA GLU A 99 5.33 -9.47 -2.45
C GLU A 99 3.83 -9.71 -2.65
N ILE A 100 3.42 -10.98 -2.68
CA ILE A 100 2.01 -11.37 -2.63
C ILE A 100 1.75 -12.32 -1.48
N TRP A 101 0.53 -12.28 -0.94
CA TRP A 101 0.02 -13.30 -0.04
C TRP A 101 -1.49 -13.48 -0.20
N GLN A 102 -1.96 -14.68 0.12
CA GLN A 102 -3.36 -15.04 -0.07
C GLN A 102 -3.75 -16.28 0.74
N ALA A 103 -5.05 -16.51 0.85
CA ALA A 103 -5.61 -17.77 1.32
C ALA A 103 -5.38 -18.91 0.31
N ASN A 104 -5.44 -20.14 0.80
CA ASN A 104 -5.55 -21.33 -0.05
C ASN A 104 -6.93 -21.42 -0.74
N HIS A 105 -7.16 -22.44 -1.56
CA HIS A 105 -8.44 -22.65 -2.26
C HIS A 105 -9.67 -22.84 -1.34
N HIS A 106 -9.48 -23.15 -0.05
CA HIS A 106 -10.56 -23.23 0.94
C HIS A 106 -10.81 -21.90 1.69
N GLY A 107 -10.07 -20.84 1.38
CA GLY A 107 -10.15 -19.57 2.10
C GLY A 107 -9.39 -19.55 3.42
N LYS A 108 -8.46 -20.50 3.65
CA LYS A 108 -7.60 -20.48 4.83
C LYS A 108 -6.23 -19.87 4.53
N TYR A 109 -5.86 -18.84 5.28
CA TYR A 109 -4.49 -18.33 5.30
C TYR A 109 -3.57 -19.30 6.02
N ARG A 110 -2.33 -19.40 5.52
CA ARG A 110 -1.25 -20.07 6.23
C ARG A 110 -0.73 -19.14 7.33
N HIS A 111 -1.50 -18.99 8.40
CA HIS A 111 -1.26 -18.06 9.51
C HIS A 111 -1.39 -18.73 10.89
N GLU A 112 -0.60 -18.28 11.86
CA GLU A 112 -0.57 -18.83 13.23
C GLU A 112 -1.87 -18.57 14.02
N TYR A 113 -2.57 -17.48 13.71
CA TYR A 113 -3.85 -17.10 14.32
C TYR A 113 -5.07 -17.44 13.44
N GLY A 114 -4.91 -18.33 12.46
CA GLY A 114 -5.97 -18.68 11.49
C GLY A 114 -6.92 -19.77 12.01
N ASP A 115 -8.10 -19.38 12.49
CA ASP A 115 -9.02 -20.28 13.21
C ASP A 115 -10.07 -21.03 12.36
N SER A 116 -10.27 -20.67 11.08
CA SER A 116 -11.34 -21.29 10.27
C SER A 116 -10.87 -21.75 8.89
N GLY A 117 -11.34 -22.93 8.47
CA GLY A 117 -11.13 -23.49 7.14
C GLY A 117 -10.14 -24.67 7.10
N LYS A 118 -10.13 -25.39 5.98
CA LYS A 118 -9.26 -26.54 5.77
C LYS A 118 -7.90 -26.08 5.26
N SER A 119 -6.84 -26.44 5.98
CA SER A 119 -5.47 -26.16 5.57
C SER A 119 -5.10 -26.95 4.30
N ASP A 120 -4.20 -26.39 3.50
CA ASP A 120 -3.55 -27.11 2.39
C ASP A 120 -2.06 -27.18 2.74
N PRO A 121 -1.52 -28.37 3.08
CA PRO A 121 -0.14 -28.49 3.54
C PRO A 121 0.89 -28.17 2.44
N ASN A 122 0.49 -28.24 1.17
CA ASN A 122 1.36 -28.05 0.00
C ASN A 122 1.30 -26.63 -0.56
N PHE A 123 0.41 -25.76 -0.06
CA PHE A 123 0.27 -24.39 -0.55
C PHE A 123 1.17 -23.41 0.21
N GLN A 124 1.96 -22.63 -0.52
CA GLN A 124 2.92 -21.71 0.07
C GLN A 124 2.28 -20.50 0.74
N GLY A 125 1.29 -19.88 0.08
CA GLY A 125 0.53 -18.75 0.62
C GLY A 125 1.22 -17.38 0.59
N TRP A 126 2.51 -17.31 0.25
CA TRP A 126 3.28 -16.08 0.06
C TRP A 126 4.33 -16.26 -1.04
N ALA A 127 4.70 -15.19 -1.73
CA ALA A 127 5.81 -15.18 -2.69
C ALA A 127 6.39 -13.77 -2.87
N GLN A 128 7.58 -13.70 -3.44
CA GLN A 128 8.24 -12.45 -3.79
C GLN A 128 8.86 -12.52 -5.19
N ALA A 129 8.68 -11.47 -5.98
CA ALA A 129 9.32 -11.26 -7.26
C ALA A 129 10.04 -9.90 -7.30
N VAL A 130 10.99 -9.77 -8.20
CA VAL A 130 11.66 -8.50 -8.53
C VAL A 130 11.31 -8.15 -9.98
N THR A 131 10.87 -6.91 -10.21
CA THR A 131 10.46 -6.50 -11.56
C THR A 131 11.64 -6.44 -12.54
N ASN A 132 11.39 -6.88 -13.76
CA ASN A 132 12.38 -6.85 -14.85
C ASN A 132 12.57 -5.42 -15.43
N ALA A 133 13.33 -5.30 -16.52
CA ALA A 133 13.61 -4.03 -17.21
C ALA A 133 12.35 -3.32 -17.76
N ASN A 134 11.26 -4.05 -17.97
CA ASN A 134 9.97 -3.52 -18.42
C ASN A 134 8.99 -3.28 -17.25
N GLY A 135 9.46 -3.40 -16.00
CA GLY A 135 8.63 -3.29 -14.80
C GLY A 135 7.73 -4.50 -14.56
N GLU A 136 7.95 -5.62 -15.24
CA GLU A 136 7.04 -6.77 -15.22
C GLU A 136 7.35 -7.72 -14.05
N TYR A 137 6.30 -8.31 -13.48
CA TYR A 137 6.37 -9.40 -12.50
C TYR A 137 5.40 -10.53 -12.89
N GLN A 138 5.65 -11.73 -12.36
CA GLN A 138 4.77 -12.88 -12.55
C GLN A 138 4.88 -13.86 -11.38
N PHE A 139 3.74 -14.43 -10.99
CA PHE A 139 3.62 -15.52 -10.02
C PHE A 139 2.74 -16.63 -10.58
N LYS A 140 3.03 -17.87 -10.18
CA LYS A 140 2.14 -19.01 -10.36
C LYS A 140 1.55 -19.38 -9.00
N THR A 141 0.23 -19.43 -8.90
CA THR A 141 -0.48 -19.65 -7.64
C THR A 141 -1.76 -20.45 -7.85
N ILE A 142 -2.54 -20.61 -6.78
CA ILE A 142 -3.88 -21.19 -6.78
C ILE A 142 -4.91 -20.07 -6.65
N LEU A 143 -6.03 -20.15 -7.36
CA LEU A 143 -7.16 -19.24 -7.17
C LEU A 143 -7.62 -19.29 -5.69
N PRO A 144 -7.49 -18.19 -4.91
CA PRO A 144 -7.76 -18.24 -3.47
C PRO A 144 -9.23 -18.48 -3.19
N GLY A 145 -9.59 -19.24 -2.17
CA GLY A 145 -10.98 -19.42 -1.76
C GLY A 145 -11.56 -18.21 -1.03
N LEU A 146 -12.88 -18.17 -0.90
CA LEU A 146 -13.57 -17.16 -0.10
C LEU A 146 -13.33 -17.36 1.39
N TYR A 147 -13.11 -16.27 2.13
CA TYR A 147 -12.99 -16.30 3.59
C TYR A 147 -13.79 -15.17 4.24
N GLY A 148 -14.42 -15.48 5.39
CA GLY A 148 -15.27 -14.54 6.10
C GLY A 148 -16.30 -13.87 5.19
N HIS A 149 -16.34 -12.54 5.25
CA HIS A 149 -17.21 -11.68 4.45
C HIS A 149 -16.52 -11.06 3.23
N ARG A 150 -15.26 -11.44 2.98
CA ARG A 150 -14.41 -10.79 1.97
C ARG A 150 -14.64 -11.36 0.58
N ALA A 151 -14.53 -10.51 -0.43
CA ALA A 151 -14.37 -10.88 -1.83
C ALA A 151 -13.11 -11.70 -2.03
N ARG A 152 -13.04 -12.50 -3.11
CA ARG A 152 -11.81 -13.20 -3.44
C ARG A 152 -10.73 -12.17 -3.78
N HIS A 153 -9.58 -12.27 -3.13
CA HIS A 153 -8.48 -11.35 -3.38
C HIS A 153 -7.11 -11.99 -3.17
N ILE A 154 -6.10 -11.31 -3.72
CA ILE A 154 -4.68 -11.53 -3.46
C ILE A 154 -4.11 -10.22 -2.95
N HIS A 155 -3.44 -10.24 -1.81
CA HIS A 155 -2.77 -9.05 -1.31
C HIS A 155 -1.45 -8.81 -2.02
N TYR A 156 -1.10 -7.53 -2.09
CA TYR A 156 0.14 -7.04 -2.66
C TYR A 156 0.84 -6.10 -1.68
N LYS A 157 2.15 -6.22 -1.61
CA LYS A 157 3.04 -5.20 -1.06
C LYS A 157 4.14 -4.92 -2.09
N VAL A 158 4.31 -3.66 -2.45
CA VAL A 158 5.27 -3.23 -3.46
C VAL A 158 6.20 -2.18 -2.87
N ALA A 159 7.49 -2.44 -2.95
CA ALA A 159 8.53 -1.57 -2.43
C ALA A 159 9.59 -1.25 -3.49
N LYS A 160 9.94 0.03 -3.60
CA LYS A 160 11.05 0.52 -4.40
C LYS A 160 11.64 1.77 -3.75
N ARG A 161 12.96 1.82 -3.57
CA ARG A 161 13.63 3.04 -3.09
C ARG A 161 13.27 4.25 -3.95
N GLY A 162 12.84 5.33 -3.30
CA GLY A 162 12.39 6.56 -3.96
C GLY A 162 10.89 6.61 -4.29
N TYR A 163 10.16 5.53 -4.00
CA TYR A 163 8.71 5.44 -4.13
C TYR A 163 8.09 5.14 -2.77
N HIS A 164 6.86 5.59 -2.60
CA HIS A 164 6.06 5.24 -1.43
C HIS A 164 5.77 3.74 -1.44
N GLU A 165 5.89 3.09 -0.29
CA GLU A 165 5.50 1.69 -0.18
C GLU A 165 3.97 1.59 -0.38
N LEU A 166 3.55 0.62 -1.20
CA LEU A 166 2.14 0.39 -1.45
C LEU A 166 1.73 -0.99 -0.95
N VAL A 167 0.66 -1.00 -0.17
CA VAL A 167 -0.08 -2.19 0.21
C VAL A 167 -1.46 -2.07 -0.44
N THR A 168 -1.87 -3.11 -1.18
CA THR A 168 -3.13 -3.10 -1.95
C THR A 168 -3.62 -4.54 -2.16
N GLN A 169 -4.76 -4.72 -2.83
CA GLN A 169 -5.38 -6.02 -3.06
C GLN A 169 -5.89 -6.12 -4.49
N LEU A 170 -5.60 -7.24 -5.15
CA LEU A 170 -6.20 -7.63 -6.43
C LEU A 170 -7.49 -8.39 -6.16
N TYR A 171 -8.60 -7.92 -6.71
CA TYR A 171 -9.91 -8.59 -6.73
C TYR A 171 -10.19 -9.18 -8.12
N PHE A 172 -11.15 -10.11 -8.18
CA PHE A 172 -11.49 -10.83 -9.41
C PHE A 172 -12.80 -10.31 -9.99
N ASP A 173 -12.78 -9.88 -11.26
CA ASP A 173 -13.95 -9.36 -11.97
C ASP A 173 -15.10 -10.37 -12.03
N GLY A 174 -16.33 -9.86 -11.97
CA GLY A 174 -17.55 -10.67 -12.08
C GLY A 174 -17.90 -11.50 -10.85
N GLU A 175 -17.14 -11.43 -9.74
CA GLU A 175 -17.50 -12.16 -8.52
C GLU A 175 -18.61 -11.47 -7.73
N GLU A 176 -19.64 -12.25 -7.37
CA GLU A 176 -20.80 -11.78 -6.59
C GLU A 176 -20.40 -11.10 -5.28
N ARG A 177 -19.35 -11.61 -4.63
CA ARG A 177 -18.87 -11.11 -3.34
C ARG A 177 -18.24 -9.70 -3.44
N ASN A 178 -17.82 -9.26 -4.62
CA ASN A 178 -17.35 -7.88 -4.81
C ASN A 178 -18.44 -6.87 -4.44
N ARG A 179 -19.72 -7.20 -4.66
CA ARG A 179 -20.85 -6.30 -4.36
C ARG A 179 -21.06 -6.06 -2.87
N THR A 180 -20.49 -6.90 -2.01
CA THR A 180 -20.68 -6.82 -0.55
C THR A 180 -19.39 -6.71 0.24
N ASP A 181 -18.22 -6.68 -0.41
CA ASP A 181 -16.94 -6.51 0.28
C ASP A 181 -16.79 -5.06 0.74
N GLU A 182 -16.81 -4.86 2.06
CA GLU A 182 -16.82 -3.53 2.69
C GLU A 182 -15.56 -2.71 2.37
N ILE A 183 -14.43 -3.38 2.11
CA ILE A 183 -13.17 -2.71 1.82
C ILE A 183 -13.16 -2.27 0.35
N LEU A 184 -13.49 -3.15 -0.59
CA LEU A 184 -13.59 -2.79 -2.01
C LEU A 184 -14.64 -1.70 -2.21
N ASN A 185 -15.80 -1.81 -1.58
CA ASN A 185 -16.90 -0.86 -1.71
C ASN A 185 -16.69 0.47 -0.99
N SER A 186 -15.61 0.62 -0.23
CA SER A 186 -15.24 1.93 0.34
C SER A 186 -14.60 2.87 -0.68
N PHE A 187 -14.15 2.32 -1.81
CA PHE A 187 -13.53 3.06 -2.91
C PHE A 187 -14.56 3.51 -3.94
N THR A 188 -14.24 4.57 -4.66
CA THR A 188 -15.02 5.01 -5.83
C THR A 188 -15.05 3.91 -6.91
N HIS A 189 -16.02 3.96 -7.81
CA HIS A 189 -16.10 2.96 -8.90
C HIS A 189 -14.83 2.92 -9.75
N GLU A 190 -14.22 4.07 -10.05
CA GLU A 190 -12.97 4.17 -10.81
C GLU A 190 -11.80 3.50 -10.07
N GLU A 191 -11.71 3.69 -8.76
CA GLU A 191 -10.72 3.02 -7.92
C GLU A 191 -10.96 1.51 -7.83
N GLN A 192 -12.21 1.07 -7.71
CA GLN A 192 -12.57 -0.36 -7.73
C GLN A 192 -12.13 -1.03 -9.04
N MET A 193 -12.29 -0.35 -10.18
CA MET A 193 -11.84 -0.84 -11.49
C MET A 193 -10.32 -0.99 -11.57
N ARG A 194 -9.55 -0.20 -10.80
CA ARG A 194 -8.09 -0.36 -10.70
C ARG A 194 -7.66 -1.52 -9.81
N LEU A 195 -8.51 -1.90 -8.86
CA LEU A 195 -8.28 -3.00 -7.93
C LEU A 195 -8.79 -4.35 -8.46
N THR A 196 -9.52 -4.36 -9.58
CA THR A 196 -10.19 -5.55 -10.11
C THR A 196 -9.58 -6.00 -11.43
N GLY A 197 -9.16 -7.26 -11.50
CA GLY A 197 -8.64 -7.88 -12.73
C GLY A 197 -9.60 -8.94 -13.28
N LYS A 198 -9.65 -9.07 -14.60
CA LYS A 198 -10.41 -10.13 -15.27
C LYS A 198 -9.52 -11.37 -15.43
N LEU A 199 -10.00 -12.51 -14.92
CA LEU A 199 -9.34 -13.80 -15.11
C LEU A 199 -9.60 -14.31 -16.54
N ASP A 200 -8.59 -14.27 -17.38
CA ASP A 200 -8.63 -14.84 -18.72
C ASP A 200 -8.46 -16.35 -18.65
N LYS A 201 -9.53 -17.08 -18.95
CA LYS A 201 -9.54 -18.56 -18.99
C LYS A 201 -9.24 -19.12 -20.39
N THR A 202 -8.97 -18.27 -21.38
CA THR A 202 -8.63 -18.70 -22.74
C THR A 202 -7.16 -19.05 -22.91
N THR A 203 -6.31 -18.59 -21.98
CA THR A 203 -4.89 -18.95 -21.92
C THR A 203 -4.67 -20.39 -21.45
N PRO A 204 -3.56 -21.06 -21.83
CA PRO A 204 -3.27 -22.44 -21.40
C PRO A 204 -3.29 -22.65 -19.89
N THR A 205 -2.89 -21.64 -19.13
CA THR A 205 -3.14 -21.53 -17.69
C THR A 205 -3.92 -20.24 -17.45
N PRO A 206 -5.07 -20.27 -16.76
CA PRO A 206 -5.85 -19.06 -16.52
C PRO A 206 -4.99 -17.92 -15.98
N THR A 207 -5.08 -16.75 -16.58
CA THR A 207 -4.17 -15.63 -16.31
C THR A 207 -4.95 -14.39 -15.92
N ILE A 208 -4.48 -13.69 -14.89
CA ILE A 208 -5.02 -12.39 -14.48
C ILE A 208 -3.90 -11.35 -14.49
N GLU A 209 -4.21 -10.18 -15.05
CA GLU A 209 -3.28 -9.05 -15.12
C GLU A 209 -3.64 -8.01 -14.07
N PHE A 210 -2.63 -7.50 -13.36
CA PHE A 210 -2.80 -6.43 -12.36
C PHE A 210 -1.65 -5.43 -12.46
N THR A 211 -1.94 -4.24 -12.98
CA THR A 211 -0.94 -3.17 -13.07
C THR A 211 -1.01 -2.30 -11.83
N ILE A 212 0.13 -2.04 -11.21
CA ILE A 212 0.25 -1.23 -9.99
C ILE A 212 1.06 0.02 -10.31
N ASN A 213 0.49 1.17 -10.00
CA ASN A 213 1.14 2.46 -10.16
C ASN A 213 1.60 2.98 -8.79
N LEU A 214 2.91 3.25 -8.66
CA LEU A 214 3.51 3.80 -7.46
C LEU A 214 3.71 5.30 -7.57
N ASP A 215 3.51 5.99 -6.45
CA ASP A 215 3.87 7.40 -6.34
C ASP A 215 5.31 7.58 -5.88
N LYS A 216 5.96 8.64 -6.37
CA LYS A 216 7.34 8.99 -6.00
C LYS A 216 7.35 9.74 -4.68
N VAL A 217 8.30 9.39 -3.82
CA VAL A 217 8.56 10.14 -2.60
C VAL A 217 9.04 11.54 -2.97
N GLN A 218 8.26 12.55 -2.57
CA GLN A 218 8.62 13.95 -2.74
C GLN A 218 9.57 14.36 -1.59
N VAL A 219 10.86 14.09 -1.76
CA VAL A 219 11.89 14.39 -0.76
C VAL A 219 11.85 15.87 -0.40
N GLY A 220 11.67 16.17 0.89
CA GLY A 220 11.60 17.55 1.39
C GLY A 220 10.23 18.23 1.24
N ALA A 221 9.20 17.54 0.75
CA ALA A 221 7.83 18.06 0.75
C ALA A 221 7.36 18.46 2.16
N LEU A 222 7.85 17.74 3.19
CA LEU A 222 7.75 18.14 4.58
C LEU A 222 9.15 18.35 5.17
N PRO A 223 9.40 19.48 5.84
CA PRO A 223 10.67 19.69 6.53
C PRO A 223 10.89 18.64 7.61
N ALA A 224 12.11 18.10 7.71
CA ALA A 224 12.46 17.10 8.72
C ALA A 224 12.06 17.54 10.15
N LYS A 225 12.26 18.82 10.48
CA LYS A 225 11.87 19.40 11.76
C LYS A 225 10.37 19.28 12.05
N VAL A 226 9.52 19.38 11.03
CA VAL A 226 8.06 19.18 11.17
C VAL A 226 7.76 17.73 11.48
N LEU A 227 8.45 16.77 10.84
CA LEU A 227 8.26 15.35 11.11
C LEU A 227 8.69 14.96 12.53
N THR A 228 9.79 15.54 13.02
CA THR A 228 10.29 15.32 14.38
C THR A 228 9.29 15.69 15.48
N ASP A 229 8.35 16.61 15.22
CA ASP A 229 7.30 16.93 16.20
C ASP A 229 6.44 15.70 16.55
N TYR A 230 6.27 14.79 15.59
CA TYR A 230 5.40 13.61 15.68
C TYR A 230 6.14 12.34 16.11
N THR A 231 7.47 12.33 16.13
CA THR A 231 8.23 11.12 16.48
C THR A 231 8.20 10.86 17.97
N GLY A 232 7.97 9.62 18.40
CA GLY A 232 7.98 9.25 19.81
C GLY A 232 7.16 8.00 20.09
N GLU A 233 7.14 7.63 21.36
CA GLU A 233 6.29 6.55 21.85
C GLU A 233 4.91 7.09 22.21
N TYR A 234 3.87 6.37 21.83
CA TYR A 234 2.48 6.67 22.14
C TYR A 234 1.82 5.42 22.73
N VAL A 235 1.16 5.58 23.87
CA VAL A 235 0.44 4.49 24.54
C VAL A 235 -1.06 4.68 24.32
N LEU A 236 -1.63 3.77 23.53
CA LEU A 236 -3.04 3.71 23.17
C LEU A 236 -3.81 2.91 24.21
N GLN A 237 -4.89 3.48 24.74
CA GLN A 237 -5.75 2.80 25.74
C GLN A 237 -6.82 2.00 25.01
N VAL A 238 -6.71 0.68 25.00
CA VAL A 238 -7.67 -0.19 24.30
C VAL A 238 -8.72 -0.78 25.25
N LYS A 239 -8.45 -0.82 26.56
CA LYS A 239 -9.40 -1.35 27.55
C LYS A 239 -10.77 -0.66 27.45
N GLY A 240 -11.84 -1.45 27.41
CA GLY A 240 -13.22 -0.99 27.30
C GLY A 240 -13.62 -0.51 25.90
N THR A 241 -12.75 -0.68 24.90
CA THR A 241 -13.06 -0.38 23.48
C THR A 241 -13.31 -1.68 22.71
N ASP A 242 -13.93 -1.58 21.54
CA ASP A 242 -14.11 -2.75 20.66
C ASP A 242 -12.76 -3.32 20.17
N TYR A 243 -11.71 -2.50 20.17
CA TYR A 243 -10.35 -2.96 19.90
C TYR A 243 -9.78 -3.88 20.98
N GLU A 244 -10.21 -3.77 22.25
CA GLU A 244 -9.81 -4.75 23.27
C GLU A 244 -10.25 -6.15 22.85
N GLN A 245 -11.52 -6.31 22.47
CA GLN A 245 -12.05 -7.62 22.06
C GLN A 245 -11.36 -8.13 20.80
N LEU A 246 -11.14 -7.24 19.83
CA LEU A 246 -10.42 -7.54 18.59
C LEU A 246 -9.00 -8.03 18.89
N LEU A 247 -8.21 -7.25 19.63
CA LEU A 247 -6.83 -7.58 19.96
C LEU A 247 -6.73 -8.83 20.82
N ASN A 248 -7.63 -9.00 21.80
CA ASN A 248 -7.65 -10.21 22.64
C ASN A 248 -7.93 -11.47 21.81
N LYS A 249 -8.83 -11.38 20.83
CA LYS A 249 -9.16 -12.47 19.91
C LYS A 249 -8.00 -12.77 18.96
N PHE A 250 -7.40 -11.75 18.36
CA PHE A 250 -6.41 -11.94 17.28
C PHE A 250 -4.98 -12.13 17.77
N LEU A 251 -4.61 -11.57 18.93
CA LEU A 251 -3.23 -11.53 19.42
C LEU A 251 -3.02 -12.34 20.71
N GLY A 252 -4.09 -12.93 21.27
CA GLY A 252 -4.04 -13.83 22.41
C GLY A 252 -3.70 -13.14 23.74
N GLY A 253 -4.66 -13.09 24.65
CA GLY A 253 -4.52 -12.55 26.01
C GLY A 253 -5.17 -11.17 26.18
N PRO A 254 -5.28 -10.66 27.42
CA PRO A 254 -5.88 -9.35 27.67
C PRO A 254 -4.92 -8.22 27.28
N TYR A 255 -5.38 -7.34 26.41
CA TYR A 255 -4.71 -6.11 26.01
C TYR A 255 -5.44 -4.93 26.62
N ASP A 256 -4.84 -4.31 27.65
CA ASP A 256 -5.33 -3.06 28.22
C ASP A 256 -4.80 -1.84 27.43
N LYS A 257 -3.61 -1.99 26.83
CA LYS A 257 -2.92 -0.94 26.08
C LYS A 257 -2.13 -1.49 24.90
N VAL A 258 -1.91 -0.65 23.90
CA VAL A 258 -1.02 -0.92 22.77
C VAL A 258 0.01 0.20 22.69
N THR A 259 1.28 -0.16 22.59
CA THR A 259 2.37 0.82 22.38
C THR A 259 2.63 0.95 20.89
N MET A 260 2.61 2.20 20.43
CA MET A 260 2.98 2.62 19.09
C MET A 260 4.30 3.41 19.18
N GLN A 261 5.22 3.09 18.29
CA GLN A 261 6.41 3.90 18.03
C GLN A 261 6.25 4.62 16.70
N VAL A 262 6.39 5.94 16.71
CA VAL A 262 6.45 6.77 15.50
C VAL A 262 7.88 7.23 15.27
N GLU A 263 8.45 6.90 14.12
CA GLU A 263 9.84 7.18 13.78
C GLU A 263 9.95 7.88 12.44
N GLN A 264 10.97 8.73 12.32
CA GLN A 264 11.32 9.35 11.06
C GLN A 264 12.46 8.56 10.39
N GLN A 265 12.30 8.23 9.12
CA GLN A 265 13.35 7.63 8.30
C GLN A 265 13.26 8.19 6.89
N ASP A 266 14.39 8.62 6.32
CA ASP A 266 14.50 9.09 4.93
C ASP A 266 13.49 10.19 4.53
N GLY A 267 13.09 11.04 5.49
CA GLY A 267 12.13 12.13 5.24
C GLY A 267 10.66 11.69 5.26
N LEU A 268 10.38 10.47 5.73
CA LEU A 268 9.04 9.91 5.90
C LEU A 268 8.80 9.55 7.37
N LEU A 269 7.53 9.43 7.75
CA LEU A 269 7.14 8.92 9.06
C LEU A 269 6.68 7.48 8.94
N TYR A 270 7.02 6.71 9.94
CA TYR A 270 6.64 5.32 10.06
C TYR A 270 6.09 5.04 11.44
N LEU A 271 5.16 4.09 11.47
CA LEU A 271 4.48 3.60 12.64
C LEU A 271 4.82 2.13 12.83
N THR A 272 5.20 1.75 14.03
CA THR A 272 5.42 0.35 14.42
C THR A 272 4.68 0.05 15.70
N THR A 273 4.10 -1.14 15.83
CA THR A 273 3.57 -1.65 17.10
C THR A 273 4.21 -2.99 17.44
N THR A 274 3.97 -3.50 18.64
CA THR A 274 4.57 -4.77 19.10
C THR A 274 4.18 -5.99 18.26
N LYS A 275 3.07 -5.91 17.51
CA LYS A 275 2.47 -7.06 16.81
C LYS A 275 2.16 -6.80 15.33
N ALA A 276 2.41 -5.59 14.84
CA ALA A 276 2.22 -5.26 13.43
C ALA A 276 3.55 -4.78 12.83
N PRO A 277 3.79 -5.08 11.55
CA PRO A 277 4.97 -4.59 10.85
C PRO A 277 4.96 -3.06 10.73
N LYS A 278 6.16 -2.52 10.52
CA LYS A 278 6.38 -1.10 10.24
C LYS A 278 5.54 -0.67 9.03
N ALA A 279 4.75 0.39 9.18
CA ALA A 279 3.90 0.98 8.15
C ALA A 279 4.22 2.46 7.96
N GLU A 280 4.20 2.93 6.73
CA GLU A 280 4.40 4.36 6.43
C GLU A 280 3.14 5.18 6.80
N LEU A 281 3.36 6.40 7.31
CA LEU A 281 2.32 7.39 7.60
C LEU A 281 2.33 8.47 6.51
N PHE A 282 1.19 8.68 5.87
CA PHE A 282 1.06 9.57 4.73
C PHE A 282 0.45 10.89 5.15
N TRP A 283 1.16 11.98 4.92
CA TRP A 283 0.64 13.31 5.26
C TRP A 283 -0.64 13.64 4.49
N LYS A 284 -1.69 14.06 5.20
CA LYS A 284 -2.94 14.56 4.62
C LYS A 284 -3.08 16.06 4.84
N ALA A 285 -2.90 16.47 6.08
CA ALA A 285 -2.98 17.86 6.51
C ALA A 285 -2.15 18.04 7.78
N LYS A 286 -2.10 19.28 8.29
CA LYS A 286 -1.44 19.55 9.56
C LYS A 286 -2.01 18.65 10.65
N ASP A 287 -1.12 17.90 11.30
CA ASP A 287 -1.42 16.97 12.38
C ASP A 287 -2.33 15.78 11.97
N GLN A 288 -2.57 15.56 10.67
CA GLN A 288 -3.37 14.45 10.16
C GLN A 288 -2.61 13.61 9.13
N PHE A 289 -2.58 12.31 9.38
CA PHE A 289 -1.89 11.34 8.55
C PHE A 289 -2.81 10.17 8.21
N ASP A 290 -2.75 9.73 6.97
CA ASP A 290 -3.33 8.47 6.53
C ASP A 290 -2.41 7.33 6.98
N ALA A 291 -3.00 6.37 7.68
CA ALA A 291 -2.37 5.16 8.17
C ALA A 291 -3.13 3.94 7.63
N ALA A 292 -3.53 3.97 6.35
CA ALA A 292 -4.48 2.98 5.84
C ALA A 292 -3.99 1.53 5.93
N SER A 293 -2.66 1.33 5.86
CA SER A 293 -2.03 0.02 6.09
C SER A 293 -2.28 -0.53 7.51
N PHE A 294 -2.68 0.32 8.46
CA PHE A 294 -3.03 0.01 9.83
C PHE A 294 -4.56 0.06 10.03
N TYR A 295 -5.27 -0.93 9.49
CA TYR A 295 -6.73 -1.08 9.60
C TYR A 295 -7.55 0.08 9.02
N ASP A 296 -7.06 0.68 7.93
CA ASP A 296 -7.72 1.81 7.26
C ASP A 296 -8.04 2.98 8.20
N THR A 297 -7.02 3.40 8.94
CA THR A 297 -7.16 4.44 9.95
C THR A 297 -6.61 5.78 9.48
N VAL A 298 -7.19 6.86 10.02
CA VAL A 298 -6.59 8.19 10.02
C VAL A 298 -6.00 8.45 11.40
N LEU A 299 -4.73 8.85 11.42
CA LEU A 299 -4.01 9.23 12.62
C LEU A 299 -4.03 10.75 12.77
N THR A 300 -4.60 11.25 13.87
CA THR A 300 -4.62 12.67 14.21
C THR A 300 -3.81 12.95 15.46
N PHE A 301 -2.85 13.86 15.39
CA PHE A 301 -2.02 14.25 16.52
C PHE A 301 -2.62 15.45 17.27
N GLY A 302 -2.71 15.33 18.59
CA GLY A 302 -3.16 16.41 19.47
C GLY A 302 -1.98 17.21 20.02
N ARG A 303 -2.14 18.53 20.10
CA ARG A 303 -1.14 19.45 20.65
C ARG A 303 -1.64 20.11 21.94
N ASN A 304 -0.72 20.40 22.87
CA ASN A 304 -1.01 21.17 24.06
C ASN A 304 -0.99 22.69 23.79
N ALA A 305 -1.27 23.51 24.81
CA ALA A 305 -1.26 24.98 24.71
C ALA A 305 0.09 25.58 24.29
N ALA A 306 1.19 24.87 24.52
CA ALA A 306 2.53 25.27 24.08
C ALA A 306 2.85 24.81 22.63
N GLY A 307 1.88 24.22 21.93
CA GLY A 307 2.04 23.74 20.56
C GLY A 307 2.79 22.41 20.42
N LYS A 308 3.12 21.71 21.52
CA LYS A 308 3.80 20.42 21.48
C LYS A 308 2.80 19.29 21.24
N VAL A 309 3.15 18.34 20.37
CA VAL A 309 2.39 17.10 20.17
C VAL A 309 2.46 16.25 21.44
N VAL A 310 1.31 15.94 22.03
CA VAL A 310 1.17 15.21 23.30
C VAL A 310 0.24 14.00 23.23
N SER A 311 -0.53 13.88 22.16
CA SER A 311 -1.46 12.76 21.97
C SER A 311 -1.58 12.37 20.50
N ALA A 312 -2.14 11.19 20.27
CA ALA A 312 -2.51 10.71 18.95
C ALA A 312 -3.86 9.98 19.05
N THR A 313 -4.75 10.21 18.09
CA THR A 313 -6.04 9.51 17.98
C THR A 313 -6.07 8.77 16.66
N PHE A 314 -6.31 7.47 16.73
CA PHE A 314 -6.60 6.66 15.55
C PHE A 314 -8.10 6.65 15.36
N ARG A 315 -8.54 6.93 14.15
CA ARG A 315 -9.94 6.83 13.77
C ARG A 315 -10.06 5.81 12.66
N ALA A 316 -10.77 4.72 12.89
CA ALA A 316 -11.11 3.76 11.85
C ALA A 316 -12.28 4.25 10.99
N ARG A 317 -12.51 3.57 9.86
CA ARG A 317 -13.58 3.89 8.92
C ARG A 317 -14.98 3.81 9.51
N ASP A 318 -15.21 2.89 10.44
CA ASP A 318 -16.49 2.76 11.16
C ASP A 318 -16.74 3.88 12.18
N GLY A 319 -15.79 4.81 12.33
CA GLY A 319 -15.87 5.96 13.22
C GLY A 319 -15.39 5.68 14.63
N GLN A 320 -14.93 4.45 14.93
CA GLN A 320 -14.34 4.14 16.21
C GLN A 320 -13.01 4.88 16.39
N GLU A 321 -12.77 5.34 17.62
CA GLU A 321 -11.56 6.07 17.96
C GLU A 321 -10.77 5.37 19.06
N LEU A 322 -9.45 5.36 18.88
CA LEU A 322 -8.50 4.87 19.87
C LEU A 322 -7.55 6.01 20.24
N HIS A 323 -7.60 6.41 21.51
CA HIS A 323 -6.84 7.54 22.01
C HIS A 323 -5.52 7.10 22.65
N GLY A 324 -4.46 7.81 22.32
CA GLY A 324 -3.12 7.59 22.82
C GLY A 324 -2.48 8.85 23.38
N THR A 325 -1.66 8.66 24.41
CA THR A 325 -0.84 9.72 25.00
C THR A 325 0.62 9.48 24.65
N ARG A 326 1.33 10.55 24.30
CA ARG A 326 2.77 10.50 24.06
C ARG A 326 3.50 10.33 25.39
N VAL A 327 4.48 9.42 25.44
CA VAL A 327 5.27 9.09 26.64
C VAL A 327 6.65 9.74 26.56
#